data_AF-A0A401H1F0-F1
#
_entry.id   AF-A0A401H1F0-F1
#
_cell.length_a   1.000
_cell.length_b   1.000
_cell.length_c   1.000
_cell.angle_alpha   90.00
_cell.angle_beta   90.00
_cell.angle_gamma   90.00
#
_symmetry.space_group_name_H-M   'P 1'
#
loop_
_entity.id
_entity.type
_entity.pdbx_description
1 polymer ?
#
loop_
_entity_poly.entity_id
_entity_poly.type
_entity_poly.pdbx_seq_one_letter_code
_entity_poly.pdbx_strand_id
1 'polypeptide(L)'
;MQADISDTGDMVRLREKVESEWQGVDTVIVCAGVSALLPLMEVAGLKGNGSKFDPPQADVEGIQRTVDVANAAARVNYIGPLISAVTFLPILQSSSVSPSIVLISSLGAIIPAPTRSIYGSTKSASLMLYQALSIEHSAVTFTLCIPTTVEGNFRASAVDGGSAVYPSCGR
;
A
#
# COMPACT_ATOMS: atom_id res chain seq x y z
N MET A 1 -5.00 13.46 15.82
CA MET A 1 -4.39 14.14 14.66
C MET A 1 -4.70 13.30 13.43
N GLN A 2 -5.12 13.93 12.34
CA GLN A 2 -5.47 13.25 11.09
C GLN A 2 -4.52 13.74 10.00
N ALA A 3 -4.04 12.83 9.16
CA ALA A 3 -3.18 13.11 8.03
C ALA A 3 -3.41 12.05 6.93
N ASP A 4 -3.46 12.47 5.67
CA ASP A 4 -3.37 11.60 4.52
C ASP A 4 -1.90 11.37 4.16
N ILE A 5 -1.46 10.11 4.24
CA ILE A 5 -0.09 9.70 3.92
C ILE A 5 0.32 10.02 2.46
N SER A 6 -0.66 10.18 1.58
CA SER A 6 -0.47 10.51 0.17
C SER A 6 -0.51 12.01 -0.13
N ASP A 7 -0.67 12.85 0.89
CA ASP A 7 -0.62 14.31 0.78
C ASP A 7 0.63 14.85 1.48
N THR A 8 1.47 15.55 0.70
CA THR A 8 2.74 16.08 1.22
C THR A 8 2.54 17.19 2.25
N GLY A 9 1.48 17.99 2.12
CA GLY A 9 1.17 19.07 3.06
C GLY A 9 0.72 18.54 4.42
N ASP A 10 -0.13 17.51 4.44
CA ASP A 10 -0.52 16.80 5.65
C ASP A 10 0.69 16.19 6.36
N MET A 11 1.59 15.57 5.61
CA MET A 11 2.76 14.90 6.18
C MET A 11 3.80 15.89 6.74
N VAL A 12 3.97 17.06 6.13
CA VAL A 12 4.77 18.15 6.70
C VAL A 12 4.15 18.67 8.00
N ARG A 13 2.84 18.96 8.01
CA ARG A 13 2.13 19.41 9.22
C ARG A 13 2.21 18.38 10.34
N LEU A 14 2.09 17.09 9.99
CA LEU A 14 2.23 15.97 10.91
C LEU A 14 3.63 15.95 11.54
N ARG A 15 4.69 16.07 10.73
CA ARG A 15 6.08 16.13 11.22
C ARG A 15 6.30 17.31 12.16
N GLU A 16 5.91 18.52 11.75
CA GLU A 16 6.06 19.73 12.58
C GLU A 16 5.37 19.59 13.93
N LYS A 17 4.19 18.96 13.94
CA LYS A 17 3.46 18.70 15.17
C LYS A 17 4.20 17.70 16.06
N VAL A 18 4.69 16.59 15.50
CA VAL A 18 5.52 15.61 16.23
C VAL A 18 6.79 16.28 16.80
N GLU A 19 7.46 17.12 16.04
CA GLU A 19 8.62 17.89 16.51
C GLU A 19 8.26 18.80 17.68
N SER A 20 7.14 19.54 17.56
CA SER A 20 6.72 20.49 18.60
C SER A 20 6.25 19.82 19.90
N GLU A 21 5.53 18.70 19.80
CA GLU A 21 4.90 18.06 20.95
C GLU A 21 5.81 16.99 21.57
N TRP A 22 6.56 16.26 20.75
CA TRP A 22 7.32 15.07 21.19
C TRP A 22 8.84 15.25 21.06
N GLN A 23 9.30 16.36 20.47
CA GLN A 23 10.73 16.68 20.27
C GLN A 23 11.48 15.65 19.43
N GLY A 24 10.76 14.84 18.65
CA GLY A 24 11.34 13.75 17.89
C GLY A 24 10.42 12.55 17.75
N VAL A 25 10.95 11.50 17.12
CA VAL A 25 10.31 10.20 17.03
C VAL A 25 11.40 9.11 16.97
N ASP A 26 11.19 7.99 17.67
CA ASP A 26 12.11 6.85 17.65
C ASP A 26 11.70 5.77 16.67
N THR A 27 10.40 5.65 16.40
CA THR A 27 9.86 4.58 15.55
C THR A 27 8.71 5.07 14.70
N VAL A 28 8.77 4.77 13.40
CA VAL A 28 7.67 5.02 12.46
C VAL A 28 7.12 3.70 11.94
N ILE A 29 5.82 3.52 12.02
CA ILE A 29 5.12 2.34 11.47
C ILE A 29 4.26 2.77 10.30
N VAL A 30 4.66 2.38 9.10
CA VAL A 30 3.94 2.67 7.86
C VAL A 30 2.94 1.55 7.60
N CYS A 31 1.72 1.75 8.09
CA CYS A 31 0.63 0.78 8.05
C CYS A 31 -0.48 1.12 7.04
N ALA A 32 -0.57 2.37 6.60
CA ALA A 32 -1.60 2.78 5.64
C ALA A 32 -1.49 1.97 4.33
N GLY A 33 -2.64 1.56 3.81
CA GLY A 33 -2.74 0.79 2.59
C GLY A 33 -4.18 0.59 2.17
N VAL A 34 -4.38 0.32 0.88
CA VAL A 34 -5.68 0.01 0.28
C VAL A 34 -5.62 -1.32 -0.46
N SER A 35 -6.78 -1.95 -0.64
CA SER A 35 -6.89 -3.23 -1.34
C SER A 35 -7.26 -3.04 -2.82
N ALA A 36 -7.06 -4.10 -3.60
CA ALA A 36 -7.68 -4.33 -4.91
C ALA A 36 -8.00 -5.82 -4.99
N LEU A 37 -9.28 -6.15 -5.20
CA LEU A 37 -9.84 -7.47 -4.98
C LEU A 37 -10.27 -8.20 -6.25
N LEU A 38 -10.53 -7.47 -7.34
CA LEU A 38 -11.02 -8.02 -8.60
C LEU A 38 -9.88 -8.59 -9.45
N PRO A 39 -10.16 -9.63 -10.28
CA PRO A 39 -9.29 -9.99 -11.39
C PRO A 39 -9.00 -8.78 -12.29
N LEU A 40 -7.76 -8.66 -12.79
CA LEU A 40 -7.36 -7.52 -13.62
C LEU A 40 -8.30 -7.29 -14.81
N MET A 41 -8.70 -8.37 -15.48
CA MET A 41 -9.58 -8.29 -16.64
C MET A 41 -11.00 -7.85 -16.26
N GLU A 42 -11.49 -8.19 -15.05
CA GLU A 42 -12.78 -7.69 -14.56
C GLU A 42 -12.71 -6.19 -14.23
N VAL A 43 -11.57 -5.70 -13.74
CA VAL A 43 -11.34 -4.25 -13.59
C VAL A 43 -11.42 -3.55 -14.95
N ALA A 44 -10.93 -4.21 -16.00
CA ALA A 44 -11.02 -3.74 -17.39
C ALA A 44 -12.40 -3.96 -18.04
N GLY A 45 -13.42 -4.36 -17.27
CA GLY A 45 -14.79 -4.55 -17.77
C GLY A 45 -15.05 -5.90 -18.44
N LEU A 46 -14.10 -6.84 -18.39
CA LEU A 46 -14.21 -8.14 -19.04
C LEU A 46 -14.60 -9.24 -18.08
N LYS A 47 -15.60 -10.06 -18.44
CA LYS A 47 -15.96 -11.26 -17.69
C LYS A 47 -15.22 -12.47 -18.25
N GLY A 48 -14.50 -13.20 -17.40
CA GLY A 48 -13.85 -14.44 -17.79
C GLY A 48 -14.81 -15.64 -17.78
N ASN A 49 -14.77 -16.49 -18.80
CA ASN A 49 -15.50 -17.76 -18.86
C ASN A 49 -14.57 -18.94 -19.21
N GLY A 50 -13.45 -19.05 -18.49
CA GLY A 50 -12.41 -20.03 -18.78
C GLY A 50 -11.33 -19.42 -19.68
N SER A 51 -11.26 -19.85 -20.94
CA SER A 51 -10.22 -19.40 -21.89
C SER A 51 -10.62 -18.19 -22.74
N LYS A 52 -11.82 -17.62 -22.55
CA LYS A 52 -12.31 -16.45 -23.29
C LYS A 52 -12.82 -15.36 -22.35
N PHE A 53 -12.93 -14.17 -22.91
CA PHE A 53 -13.51 -12.99 -22.26
C PHE A 53 -14.77 -12.54 -23.00
N ASP A 54 -15.70 -11.98 -22.25
CA ASP A 54 -16.88 -11.30 -22.77
C ASP A 54 -16.97 -9.88 -22.16
N PRO A 55 -16.84 -8.80 -22.96
CA PRO A 55 -16.48 -8.81 -24.38
C PRO A 55 -15.06 -9.38 -24.64
N PRO A 56 -14.69 -9.72 -25.90
CA PRO A 56 -13.41 -10.35 -26.18
C PRO A 56 -12.19 -9.42 -26.00
N GLN A 57 -12.40 -8.11 -25.96
CA GLN A 57 -11.35 -7.10 -25.79
C GLN A 57 -11.86 -5.98 -24.90
N ALA A 58 -10.95 -5.40 -24.09
CA ALA A 58 -11.25 -4.18 -23.35
C ALA A 58 -11.31 -3.00 -24.32
N ASP A 59 -12.29 -2.13 -24.12
CA ASP A 59 -12.36 -0.84 -24.78
C ASP A 59 -11.49 0.20 -24.05
N VAL A 60 -11.49 1.42 -24.59
CA VAL A 60 -10.74 2.54 -24.01
C VAL A 60 -11.17 2.83 -22.57
N GLU A 61 -12.45 2.69 -22.27
CA GLU A 61 -13.03 2.99 -20.95
C GLU A 61 -12.60 1.95 -19.90
N GLY A 62 -12.61 0.66 -20.25
CA GLY A 62 -12.10 -0.41 -19.41
C GLY A 62 -10.60 -0.30 -19.14
N ILE A 63 -9.82 0.06 -20.16
CA ILE A 63 -8.38 0.31 -19.99
C ILE A 63 -8.15 1.51 -19.05
N GLN A 64 -8.86 2.61 -19.27
CA GLN A 64 -8.71 3.81 -18.44
C GLN A 64 -9.10 3.53 -16.98
N ARG A 65 -10.21 2.83 -16.74
CA ARG A 65 -10.61 2.38 -15.40
C ARG A 65 -9.52 1.57 -14.71
N THR A 66 -8.86 0.68 -15.46
CA THR A 66 -7.74 -0.13 -14.94
C THR A 66 -6.57 0.74 -14.50
N VAL A 67 -6.23 1.76 -15.30
CA VAL A 67 -5.20 2.76 -14.95
C VAL A 67 -5.60 3.54 -13.70
N ASP A 68 -6.85 4.00 -13.60
CA ASP A 68 -7.32 4.80 -12.48
C ASP A 68 -7.29 4.01 -11.17
N VAL A 69 -7.72 2.74 -11.19
CA VAL A 69 -7.64 1.82 -10.04
C VAL A 69 -6.18 1.56 -9.66
N ALA A 70 -5.29 1.34 -10.63
CA ALA A 70 -3.88 1.14 -10.38
C ALA A 70 -3.23 2.38 -9.75
N ASN A 71 -3.56 3.58 -10.26
CA ASN A 71 -3.09 4.84 -9.71
C ASN A 71 -3.59 5.07 -8.28
N ALA A 72 -4.87 4.81 -8.01
CA ALA A 72 -5.43 4.92 -6.67
C ALA A 72 -4.73 3.97 -5.68
N ALA A 73 -4.50 2.71 -6.08
CA ALA A 73 -3.76 1.75 -5.27
C ALA A 73 -2.30 2.17 -5.05
N ALA A 74 -1.61 2.58 -6.11
CA ALA A 74 -0.21 3.00 -6.04
C ALA A 74 -0.03 4.27 -5.20
N ARG A 75 -0.97 5.21 -5.27
CA ARG A 75 -0.95 6.44 -4.48
C ARG A 75 -0.87 6.16 -2.98
N VAL A 76 -1.61 5.17 -2.48
CA VAL A 76 -1.57 4.83 -1.05
C VAL A 76 -0.49 3.79 -0.74
N ASN A 77 -0.38 2.71 -1.53
CA ASN A 77 0.49 1.57 -1.22
C ASN A 77 1.97 1.78 -1.57
N TYR A 78 2.30 2.75 -2.42
CA TYR A 78 3.67 3.08 -2.83
C TYR A 78 4.03 4.52 -2.55
N ILE A 79 3.27 5.49 -3.09
CA ILE A 79 3.58 6.91 -2.91
C ILE A 79 3.43 7.34 -1.44
N GLY A 80 2.45 6.80 -0.70
CA GLY A 80 2.33 7.01 0.74
C GLY A 80 3.58 6.61 1.54
N PRO A 81 4.05 5.35 1.43
CA PRO A 81 5.32 4.93 2.01
C PRO A 81 6.52 5.78 1.57
N LEU A 82 6.61 6.15 0.29
CA LEU A 82 7.65 7.06 -0.20
C LEU A 82 7.63 8.42 0.53
N ILE A 83 6.47 9.06 0.59
CA ILE A 83 6.30 10.35 1.30
C ILE A 83 6.65 10.18 2.78
N SER A 84 6.24 9.09 3.41
CA SER A 84 6.53 8.82 4.83
C SER A 84 8.01 8.68 5.10
N ALA A 85 8.74 7.93 4.25
CA ALA A 85 10.18 7.79 4.37
C ALA A 85 10.87 9.15 4.24
N VAL A 86 10.55 9.93 3.20
CA VAL A 86 11.12 11.27 2.98
C VAL A 86 10.80 12.22 4.14
N THR A 87 9.60 12.12 4.70
CA THR A 87 9.14 12.98 5.80
C THR A 87 9.86 12.66 7.11
N PHE A 88 10.00 11.38 7.44
CA PHE A 88 10.38 10.97 8.79
C PHE A 88 11.80 10.42 8.95
N LEU A 89 12.47 9.98 7.88
CA LEU A 89 13.87 9.53 8.00
C LEU A 89 14.79 10.62 8.58
N PRO A 90 14.69 11.90 8.17
CA PRO A 90 15.56 12.94 8.72
C PRO A 90 15.38 13.12 10.23
N ILE A 91 14.13 13.25 10.70
CA ILE A 91 13.84 13.44 12.13
C ILE A 91 14.22 12.19 12.94
N LEU A 92 13.94 10.98 12.45
CA LEU A 92 14.37 9.73 13.08
C LEU A 92 15.88 9.75 13.34
N GLN A 93 16.68 10.08 12.32
CA GLN A 93 18.14 10.09 12.42
C GLN A 93 18.67 11.23 13.30
N SER A 94 17.98 12.37 13.38
CA SER A 94 18.43 13.51 14.18
C SER A 94 18.00 13.46 15.65
N SER A 95 16.86 12.82 15.96
CA SER A 95 16.29 12.84 17.31
C SER A 95 16.41 11.53 18.08
N SER A 96 16.52 10.38 17.40
CA SER A 96 16.52 9.07 18.06
C SER A 96 17.93 8.52 18.26
N VAL A 97 18.16 7.89 19.41
CA VAL A 97 19.38 7.09 19.67
C VAL A 97 19.31 5.70 19.04
N SER A 98 18.13 5.24 18.64
CA SER A 98 17.89 3.92 18.05
C SER A 98 16.75 3.98 17.04
N PRO A 99 16.90 4.73 15.93
CA PRO A 99 15.82 4.97 15.00
C PRO A 99 15.37 3.69 14.30
N SER A 100 14.06 3.52 14.18
CA SER A 100 13.45 2.34 13.55
C SER A 100 12.30 2.74 12.63
N ILE A 101 12.16 2.01 11.53
CA ILE A 101 11.01 2.12 10.63
C ILE A 101 10.49 0.74 10.26
N VAL A 102 9.18 0.57 10.39
CA VAL A 102 8.48 -0.68 10.08
C VAL A 102 7.55 -0.43 8.89
N LEU A 103 7.73 -1.18 7.81
CA LEU A 103 6.78 -1.21 6.70
C LEU A 103 5.83 -2.41 6.86
N ILE A 104 4.53 -2.15 6.85
CA ILE A 104 3.51 -3.19 6.71
C ILE A 104 3.27 -3.46 5.23
N SER A 105 3.96 -4.47 4.70
CA SER A 105 3.79 -4.98 3.35
C SER A 105 2.71 -6.07 3.32
N SER A 106 2.88 -7.13 2.52
CA SER A 106 1.93 -8.24 2.41
C SER A 106 2.59 -9.46 1.79
N LEU A 107 2.10 -10.67 2.12
CA LEU A 107 2.47 -11.89 1.41
C LEU A 107 2.27 -11.77 -0.12
N GLY A 108 1.25 -11.03 -0.54
CA GLY A 108 0.98 -10.75 -1.96
C GLY A 108 2.07 -9.93 -2.66
N ALA A 109 3.01 -9.33 -1.93
CA ALA A 109 4.15 -8.61 -2.48
C ALA A 109 5.29 -9.55 -2.95
N ILE A 110 5.32 -10.79 -2.43
CA ILE A 110 6.39 -11.76 -2.72
C ILE A 110 5.86 -13.06 -3.34
N ILE A 111 4.58 -13.39 -3.11
CA ILE A 111 3.91 -14.55 -3.70
C ILE A 111 2.71 -14.04 -4.52
N PRO A 112 2.76 -14.15 -5.85
CA PRO A 112 1.63 -13.77 -6.70
C PRO A 112 0.39 -14.60 -6.37
N ALA A 113 -0.72 -13.93 -6.04
CA ALA A 113 -2.01 -14.55 -5.83
C ALA A 113 -3.00 -14.12 -6.93
N PRO A 114 -3.86 -15.03 -7.43
CA PRO A 114 -4.94 -14.65 -8.35
C PRO A 114 -5.76 -13.49 -7.79
N THR A 115 -6.27 -12.62 -8.65
CA THR A 115 -7.11 -11.44 -8.28
C THR A 115 -6.39 -10.37 -7.44
N ARG A 116 -5.06 -10.46 -7.30
CA ARG A 116 -4.25 -9.51 -6.52
C ARG A 116 -3.15 -8.86 -7.34
N SER A 117 -3.29 -8.76 -8.66
CA SER A 117 -2.24 -8.19 -9.53
C SER A 117 -1.93 -6.72 -9.18
N ILE A 118 -2.95 -5.86 -9.08
CA ILE A 118 -2.78 -4.43 -8.74
C ILE A 118 -2.32 -4.27 -7.30
N TYR A 119 -2.98 -4.93 -6.35
CA TYR A 119 -2.60 -4.85 -4.94
C TYR A 119 -1.18 -5.37 -4.69
N GLY A 120 -0.87 -6.57 -5.20
CA GLY A 120 0.42 -7.23 -5.05
C GLY A 120 1.54 -6.40 -5.64
N SER A 121 1.41 -5.94 -6.89
CA SER A 121 2.44 -5.11 -7.54
C SER A 121 2.73 -3.81 -6.80
N THR A 122 1.71 -3.12 -6.28
CA THR A 122 1.92 -1.88 -5.51
C THR A 122 2.56 -2.13 -4.14
N LYS A 123 2.26 -3.24 -3.47
CA LYS A 123 2.95 -3.67 -2.24
C LYS A 123 4.38 -4.18 -2.50
N SER A 124 4.64 -4.80 -3.66
CA SER A 124 6.00 -5.16 -4.10
C SER A 124 6.85 -3.91 -4.33
N ALA A 125 6.27 -2.86 -4.93
CA ALA A 125 6.96 -1.61 -5.18
C ALA A 125 7.42 -0.92 -3.88
N SER A 126 6.54 -0.81 -2.86
CA SER A 126 6.95 -0.25 -1.56
C SER A 126 7.89 -1.18 -0.80
N LEU A 127 7.74 -2.50 -0.91
CA LEU A 127 8.69 -3.44 -0.33
C LEU A 127 10.10 -3.23 -0.89
N MET A 128 10.24 -3.14 -2.21
CA MET A 128 11.52 -2.90 -2.89
C MET A 128 12.11 -1.55 -2.49
N LEU A 129 11.27 -0.49 -2.42
CA LEU A 129 11.71 0.83 -1.95
C LEU A 129 12.32 0.76 -0.55
N TYR A 130 11.66 0.10 0.40
CA TYR A 130 12.16 0.03 1.78
C TYR A 130 13.37 -0.91 1.93
N GLN A 131 13.50 -1.91 1.07
CA GLN A 131 14.73 -2.71 0.97
C GLN A 131 15.91 -1.84 0.51
N ALA A 132 15.73 -1.03 -0.53
CA ALA A 132 16.77 -0.10 -0.97
C ALA A 132 17.12 0.93 0.11
N LEU A 133 16.13 1.54 0.75
CA LEU A 133 16.35 2.49 1.85
C LEU A 133 17.08 1.87 3.04
N SER A 134 16.87 0.58 3.33
CA SER A 134 17.61 -0.12 4.39
C SER A 134 19.11 -0.23 4.11
N ILE A 135 19.50 -0.21 2.83
CA ILE A 135 20.90 -0.18 2.39
C ILE A 135 21.43 1.25 2.43
N GLU A 136 20.63 2.21 1.97
CA GLU A 136 21.00 3.63 1.89
C GLU A 136 21.13 4.29 3.28
N HIS A 137 20.35 3.85 4.27
CA HIS A 137 20.26 4.45 5.60
C HIS A 137 20.65 3.45 6.71
N SER A 138 21.92 3.04 6.75
CA SER A 138 22.42 2.04 7.72
C SER A 138 22.30 2.45 9.20
N ALA A 139 22.06 3.72 9.50
CA ALA A 139 21.84 4.22 10.86
C ALA A 139 20.42 3.95 11.38
N VAL A 140 19.48 3.59 10.50
CA VAL A 140 18.08 3.32 10.84
C VAL A 140 17.81 1.82 10.71
N THR A 141 17.14 1.24 11.69
CA THR A 141 16.70 -0.16 11.61
C THR A 141 15.43 -0.25 10.76
N PHE A 142 15.47 -1.02 9.68
CA PHE A 142 14.29 -1.29 8.85
C PHE A 142 13.73 -2.67 9.16
N THR A 143 12.42 -2.74 9.40
CA THR A 143 11.68 -4.01 9.54
C THR A 143 10.59 -4.10 8.47
N LEU A 144 10.60 -5.19 7.72
CA LEU A 144 9.65 -5.43 6.64
C LEU A 144 8.66 -6.50 7.09
N CYS A 145 7.48 -6.10 7.55
CA CYS A 145 6.44 -7.02 8.01
C CYS A 145 5.61 -7.50 6.82
N ILE A 146 5.51 -8.82 6.64
CA ILE A 146 4.85 -9.47 5.50
C ILE A 146 3.68 -10.33 6.03
N PRO A 147 2.56 -9.72 6.44
CA PRO A 147 1.42 -10.46 6.95
C PRO A 147 0.69 -11.24 5.84
N THR A 148 0.03 -12.31 6.25
CA THR A 148 -0.94 -13.03 5.43
C THR A 148 -2.33 -12.39 5.60
N THR A 149 -3.42 -13.16 5.49
CA THR A 149 -4.75 -12.60 5.73
C THR A 149 -4.93 -12.32 7.21
N VAL A 150 -5.26 -11.07 7.53
CA VAL A 150 -5.64 -10.63 8.88
C VAL A 150 -7.13 -10.31 8.85
N GLU A 151 -7.86 -10.74 9.87
CA GLU A 151 -9.28 -10.40 10.03
C GLU A 151 -9.43 -8.91 10.32
N GLY A 152 -10.24 -8.21 9.53
CA GLY A 152 -10.49 -6.77 9.71
C GLY A 152 -11.12 -6.12 8.48
N ASN A 153 -11.32 -4.80 8.56
CA ASN A 153 -12.01 -4.01 7.54
C ASN A 153 -11.13 -3.62 6.34
N PHE A 154 -9.91 -4.15 6.23
CA PHE A 154 -8.98 -3.81 5.15
C PHE A 154 -9.59 -4.02 3.76
N ARG A 155 -10.39 -5.07 3.59
CA ARG A 155 -11.05 -5.36 2.30
C ARG A 155 -12.14 -4.34 1.93
N ALA A 156 -12.68 -3.60 2.89
CA ALA A 156 -13.61 -2.50 2.61
C ALA A 156 -12.91 -1.29 1.95
N SER A 157 -11.57 -1.24 1.95
CA SER A 157 -10.78 -0.21 1.27
C SER A 157 -10.50 -0.52 -0.21
N ALA A 158 -11.19 -1.50 -0.79
CA ALA A 158 -10.93 -1.94 -2.16
C ALA A 158 -11.24 -0.84 -3.18
N VAL A 159 -10.21 -0.33 -3.86
CA VAL A 159 -10.35 0.81 -4.80
C VAL A 159 -10.98 0.42 -6.13
N ASP A 160 -11.11 -0.88 -6.41
CA ASP A 160 -11.74 -1.41 -7.62
C ASP A 160 -13.25 -1.69 -7.46
N GLY A 161 -13.81 -1.42 -6.27
CA GLY A 161 -15.21 -1.71 -5.94
C GLY A 161 -15.48 -3.19 -5.63
N GLY A 162 -14.45 -4.02 -5.51
CA GLY A 162 -14.60 -5.40 -5.08
C GLY A 162 -15.15 -5.49 -3.66
N SER A 163 -16.18 -6.32 -3.47
CA SER A 163 -16.72 -6.58 -2.13
C SER A 163 -16.14 -7.88 -1.56
N ALA A 164 -15.83 -7.88 -0.26
CA ALA A 164 -15.48 -9.10 0.46
C ALA A 164 -16.72 -9.97 0.67
N VAL A 165 -17.21 -10.64 -0.38
CA VAL A 165 -18.22 -11.68 -0.21
C VAL A 165 -17.50 -12.90 0.34
N TYR A 166 -17.66 -13.14 1.65
CA TYR A 166 -17.36 -14.46 2.20
C TYR A 166 -18.37 -15.42 1.56
N PRO A 167 -17.95 -16.50 0.88
CA PRO A 167 -18.87 -17.61 0.72
C PRO A 167 -19.23 -18.03 2.15
N SER A 168 -20.51 -17.97 2.49
CA SER A 168 -21.00 -18.50 3.76
C SER A 168 -20.47 -19.91 3.87
N CYS A 169 -19.53 -20.14 4.78
CA CYS A 169 -19.15 -21.49 5.16
C CYS A 169 -20.43 -22.11 5.70
N GLY A 170 -21.05 -22.99 4.91
CA GLY A 170 -22.28 -23.66 5.29
C GLY A 170 -22.06 -24.35 6.62
N ARG A 171 -22.74 -23.85 7.65
CA ARG A 171 -23.04 -24.64 8.84
C ARG A 171 -24.44 -25.20 8.68
#